data_AF-I7ZJ25-F1
#
_entry.id   AF-I7ZJ25-F1
#
_cell.length_a   1.000
_cell.length_b   1.000
_cell.length_c   1.000
_cell.angle_alpha   90.00
_cell.angle_beta   90.00
_cell.angle_gamma   90.00
#
_symmetry.space_group_name_H-M   'P 1'
#
loop_
_entity.id
_entity.type
_entity.pdbx_description
1 polymer ?
#
loop_
_entity_poly.entity_id
_entity_poly.type
_entity_poly.pdbx_seq_one_letter_code
_entity_poly.pdbx_strand_id
1 'polypeptide(L)'
;MLSMLLPAPLIGVLTVGLMLVNLMGIGLMLAPGILIKALVPIAPVRRQATRYLLAVADLWVLFNGLIYRLLQDVRWQIEIDGRIEPGRSYLIVCNHQSWADILVLADALHGRTWFPRFFLKRELIWVPIVGVACWALDMPFMRRHSREAVAKNPKLREDDLRATREFCEKYRSEPIAAVNFVEGTRFTEGKRARSGSPYRHLLKPKSAGLSFTLNAMGEQFAGLVDVSIAYKPPAKAGGSVVWSWLCGQQQTLVLQAEVRPIPQAMLRGDYENDARFRADFQNWVSELWAHKDARLDELKIRAKDGLARPVAPSASH
;
A
#
# COMPACT_ATOMS: atom_id res chain seq x y z
N MET A 1 8.28 6.94 -26.46
CA MET A 1 7.03 6.34 -25.93
C MET A 1 5.81 7.03 -26.52
N LEU A 2 4.66 6.36 -26.60
CA LEU A 2 3.45 6.93 -27.23
C LEU A 2 3.00 8.27 -26.62
N SER A 3 3.24 8.47 -25.31
CA SER A 3 2.96 9.72 -24.62
C SER A 3 3.77 10.93 -25.09
N MET A 4 4.83 10.73 -25.87
CA MET A 4 5.59 11.82 -26.50
C MET A 4 4.96 12.27 -27.83
N LEU A 5 4.11 11.43 -28.42
CA LEU A 5 3.54 11.64 -29.76
C LEU A 5 2.05 12.00 -29.71
N LEU A 6 1.33 11.52 -28.70
CA LEU A 6 -0.12 11.67 -28.58
C LEU A 6 -0.51 12.66 -27.46
N PRO A 7 -1.66 13.35 -27.59
CA PRO A 7 -2.18 14.22 -26.53
C PRO A 7 -2.42 13.46 -25.23
N ALA A 8 -2.11 14.11 -24.10
CA ALA A 8 -2.22 13.51 -22.76
C ALA A 8 -3.58 12.86 -22.45
N PRO A 9 -4.75 13.46 -22.80
CA PRO A 9 -6.04 12.81 -22.56
C PRO A 9 -6.23 11.51 -23.33
N LEU A 10 -5.70 11.41 -24.56
CA LEU A 10 -5.77 10.20 -25.37
C LEU A 10 -4.95 9.07 -24.74
N ILE A 11 -3.75 9.39 -24.22
CA ILE A 11 -2.95 8.44 -23.44
C ILE A 11 -3.71 7.97 -22.19
N GLY A 12 -4.41 8.89 -21.50
CA GLY A 12 -5.25 8.55 -20.37
C GLY A 12 -6.33 7.53 -20.72
N VAL A 13 -7.07 7.77 -21.81
CA VAL A 13 -8.12 6.86 -22.31
C VAL A 13 -7.54 5.50 -22.70
N LEU A 14 -6.43 5.48 -23.45
CA LEU A 14 -5.76 4.23 -23.85
C LEU A 14 -5.25 3.45 -22.62
N THR A 15 -4.67 4.15 -21.64
CA THR A 15 -4.17 3.54 -20.40
C THR A 15 -5.32 2.88 -19.64
N VAL A 16 -6.43 3.60 -19.43
CA VAL A 16 -7.61 3.04 -18.77
C VAL A 16 -8.17 1.85 -19.56
N GLY A 17 -8.29 1.97 -20.88
CA GLY A 17 -8.80 0.91 -21.75
C GLY A 17 -7.97 -0.38 -21.65
N LEU A 18 -6.65 -0.29 -21.79
CA LEU A 18 -5.76 -1.44 -21.66
C LEU A 18 -5.75 -2.02 -20.24
N MET A 19 -5.81 -1.18 -19.21
CA MET A 19 -5.93 -1.64 -17.82
C MET A 19 -7.24 -2.41 -17.58
N LEU A 20 -8.35 -1.98 -18.17
CA LEU A 20 -9.64 -2.68 -18.09
C LEU A 20 -9.59 -4.03 -18.82
N VAL A 21 -9.02 -4.08 -20.02
CA VAL A 21 -8.82 -5.34 -20.75
C VAL A 21 -7.95 -6.30 -19.93
N ASN A 22 -6.84 -5.81 -19.37
CA ASN A 22 -5.98 -6.60 -18.49
C ASN A 22 -6.74 -7.10 -17.25
N LEU A 23 -7.52 -6.25 -16.59
CA LEU A 23 -8.34 -6.62 -15.44
C LEU A 23 -9.36 -7.72 -15.78
N MET A 24 -10.01 -7.63 -16.94
CA MET A 24 -10.97 -8.66 -17.39
C MET A 24 -10.28 -9.98 -17.72
N GLY A 25 -9.15 -9.94 -18.43
CA GLY A 25 -8.36 -11.14 -18.75
C GLY A 25 -7.83 -11.85 -17.51
N ILE A 26 -7.26 -11.09 -16.57
CA ILE A 26 -6.82 -11.60 -15.26
C ILE A 26 -8.02 -12.13 -14.47
N GLY A 27 -9.16 -11.43 -14.47
CA GLY A 27 -10.37 -11.90 -13.79
C GLY A 27 -10.82 -13.28 -14.28
N LEU A 28 -10.75 -13.53 -15.60
CA LEU A 28 -11.01 -14.84 -16.19
C LEU A 28 -9.99 -15.89 -15.72
N MET A 29 -8.70 -15.54 -15.68
CA MET A 29 -7.65 -16.43 -15.17
C MET A 29 -7.79 -16.72 -13.67
N LEU A 30 -8.31 -15.79 -12.87
CA LEU A 30 -8.55 -16.03 -11.44
C LEU A 30 -9.74 -16.98 -11.21
N ALA A 31 -10.71 -17.02 -12.13
CA ALA A 31 -11.98 -17.71 -11.94
C ALA A 31 -11.85 -19.19 -11.50
N PRO A 32 -10.99 -20.04 -12.09
CA PRO A 32 -10.82 -21.42 -11.64
C PRO A 32 -10.36 -21.51 -10.17
N GLY A 33 -9.37 -20.71 -9.78
CA GLY A 33 -8.87 -20.66 -8.40
C GLY A 33 -9.91 -20.13 -7.40
N ILE A 34 -10.70 -19.14 -7.83
CA ILE A 34 -11.82 -18.60 -7.04
C ILE A 34 -12.87 -19.68 -6.81
N LEU A 35 -13.29 -20.39 -7.86
CA LEU A 35 -14.29 -21.46 -7.78
C LEU A 35 -13.81 -22.60 -6.87
N ILE A 36 -12.55 -23.02 -6.99
CA ILE A 36 -11.96 -24.03 -6.10
C ILE A 36 -12.01 -23.56 -4.64
N LYS A 37 -11.60 -22.31 -4.35
CA LYS A 37 -11.66 -21.78 -2.97
C LYS A 37 -13.09 -21.59 -2.44
N ALA A 38 -14.06 -21.33 -3.32
CA ALA A 38 -15.45 -21.18 -2.92
C ALA A 38 -16.12 -22.53 -2.63
N LEU A 39 -15.84 -23.55 -3.44
CA LEU A 39 -16.56 -24.82 -3.42
C LEU A 39 -15.87 -25.92 -2.60
N VAL A 40 -14.54 -25.85 -2.42
CA VAL A 40 -13.77 -26.93 -1.80
C VAL A 40 -13.27 -26.52 -0.40
N PRO A 41 -13.81 -27.09 0.70
CA PRO A 41 -13.40 -26.77 2.06
C PRO A 41 -12.17 -27.57 2.55
N ILE A 42 -11.31 -28.04 1.64
CA ILE A 42 -10.13 -28.86 1.96
C ILE A 42 -8.89 -27.95 2.06
N ALA A 43 -8.27 -27.86 3.24
CA ALA A 43 -7.21 -26.88 3.50
C ALA A 43 -5.99 -26.98 2.54
N PRO A 44 -5.43 -28.17 2.24
CA PRO A 44 -4.37 -28.30 1.24
C PRO A 44 -4.76 -27.79 -0.16
N VAL A 45 -5.98 -28.09 -0.60
CA VAL A 45 -6.50 -27.66 -1.91
C VAL A 45 -6.66 -26.14 -1.94
N ARG A 46 -7.21 -25.55 -0.88
CA ARG A 46 -7.34 -24.09 -0.74
C ARG A 46 -5.99 -23.39 -0.73
N ARG A 47 -4.96 -23.96 -0.09
CA ARG A 47 -3.59 -23.43 -0.12
C ARG A 47 -3.01 -23.45 -1.53
N GLN A 48 -3.18 -24.55 -2.27
CA GLN A 48 -2.72 -24.62 -3.65
C GLN A 48 -3.46 -23.64 -4.57
N ALA A 49 -4.78 -23.51 -4.40
CA ALA A 49 -5.57 -22.51 -5.12
C ALA A 49 -5.11 -21.07 -4.77
N THR A 50 -4.76 -20.80 -3.52
CA THR A 50 -4.21 -19.49 -3.11
C THR A 50 -2.87 -19.20 -3.78
N ARG A 51 -1.96 -20.18 -3.88
CA ARG A 51 -0.69 -20.03 -4.62
C ARG A 51 -0.93 -19.72 -6.10
N TYR A 52 -1.88 -20.42 -6.73
CA TYR A 52 -2.28 -20.14 -8.11
C TYR A 52 -2.81 -18.71 -8.26
N LEU A 53 -3.73 -18.29 -7.38
CA LEU A 53 -4.31 -16.95 -7.42
C LEU A 53 -3.25 -15.85 -7.24
N LEU A 54 -2.29 -16.06 -6.33
CA LEU A 54 -1.17 -15.13 -6.13
C LEU A 54 -0.29 -15.03 -7.39
N ALA A 55 0.04 -16.15 -8.03
CA ALA A 55 0.81 -16.13 -9.28
C ALA A 55 0.07 -15.38 -10.40
N VAL A 56 -1.25 -15.55 -10.51
CA VAL A 56 -2.08 -14.79 -11.46
C VAL A 56 -2.14 -13.30 -11.09
N ALA A 57 -2.18 -12.97 -9.79
CA ALA A 57 -2.13 -11.58 -9.33
C ALA A 57 -0.77 -10.91 -9.62
N ASP A 58 0.34 -11.64 -9.56
CA ASP A 58 1.65 -11.16 -9.98
C ASP A 58 1.68 -10.85 -11.49
N LEU A 59 1.04 -11.68 -12.33
CA LEU A 59 0.87 -11.39 -13.76
C LEU A 59 0.07 -10.10 -13.98
N TRP A 60 -0.95 -9.84 -13.17
CA TRP A 60 -1.70 -8.58 -13.25
C TRP A 60 -0.81 -7.37 -12.97
N VAL A 61 0.06 -7.44 -11.96
CA VAL A 61 1.04 -6.37 -11.67
C VAL A 61 2.00 -6.20 -12.84
N LEU A 62 2.56 -7.29 -13.34
CA LEU A 62 3.48 -7.30 -14.48
C LEU A 62 2.86 -6.62 -15.71
N PHE A 63 1.66 -7.04 -16.13
CA PHE A 63 1.01 -6.48 -17.32
C PHE A 63 0.61 -5.01 -17.14
N ASN A 64 0.17 -4.59 -15.95
CA ASN A 64 -0.03 -3.17 -15.65
C ASN A 64 1.27 -2.37 -15.82
N GLY A 65 2.36 -2.87 -15.23
CA GLY A 65 3.69 -2.27 -15.40
C GLY A 65 4.12 -2.18 -16.87
N LEU A 66 3.85 -3.20 -17.68
CA LEU A 66 4.12 -3.19 -19.12
C LEU A 66 3.26 -2.16 -19.87
N ILE A 67 1.97 -2.04 -19.54
CA ILE A 67 1.08 -1.02 -20.12
C ILE A 67 1.64 0.38 -19.85
N TYR A 68 2.11 0.65 -18.62
CA TYR A 68 2.70 1.95 -18.30
C TYR A 68 3.97 2.20 -19.10
N ARG A 69 4.89 1.23 -19.15
CA ARG A 69 6.15 1.35 -19.90
C ARG A 69 5.93 1.45 -21.42
N LEU A 70 4.84 0.91 -21.95
CA LEU A 70 4.49 0.99 -23.37
C LEU A 70 3.88 2.35 -23.73
N LEU A 71 2.90 2.80 -22.93
CA LEU A 71 2.14 4.02 -23.24
C LEU A 71 2.83 5.29 -22.75
N GLN A 72 3.60 5.20 -21.67
CA GLN A 72 4.12 6.35 -20.92
C GLN A 72 5.64 6.33 -20.86
N ASP A 73 6.24 7.52 -20.81
CA ASP A 73 7.68 7.68 -20.55
C ASP A 73 8.00 7.50 -19.06
N VAL A 74 8.02 6.26 -18.60
CA VAL A 74 8.26 5.91 -17.19
C VAL A 74 9.74 6.06 -16.85
N ARG A 75 10.10 7.13 -16.13
CA ARG A 75 11.44 7.43 -15.59
C ARG A 75 11.40 7.50 -14.05
N TRP A 76 10.66 6.57 -13.45
CA TRP A 76 10.48 6.52 -12.01
C TRP A 76 11.80 6.22 -11.30
N GLN A 77 12.00 6.90 -10.18
CA GLN A 77 13.17 6.67 -9.34
C GLN A 77 12.73 5.84 -8.13
N ILE A 78 13.05 4.55 -8.17
CA ILE A 78 12.71 3.60 -7.11
C ILE A 78 13.99 3.29 -6.33
N GLU A 79 14.03 3.76 -5.09
CA GLU A 79 15.17 3.62 -4.19
C GLU A 79 14.78 2.75 -3.00
N ILE A 80 15.62 1.80 -2.66
CA ILE A 80 15.42 0.91 -1.51
C ILE A 80 16.70 0.94 -0.70
N ASP A 81 16.65 1.63 0.44
CA ASP A 81 17.74 1.67 1.41
C ASP A 81 17.57 0.47 2.37
N GLY A 82 18.50 -0.49 2.28
CA GLY A 82 18.44 -1.77 3.00
C GLY A 82 18.11 -2.97 2.10
N ARG A 83 18.04 -4.18 2.69
CA ARG A 83 17.80 -5.43 1.97
C ARG A 83 16.42 -6.00 2.27
N ILE A 84 15.63 -6.21 1.22
CA ILE A 84 14.41 -7.01 1.27
C ILE A 84 14.77 -8.44 0.86
N GLU A 85 14.61 -9.39 1.77
CA GLU A 85 14.85 -10.81 1.52
C GLU A 85 13.61 -11.43 0.86
N PRO A 86 13.74 -11.97 -0.37
CA PRO A 86 12.66 -12.70 -1.00
C PRO A 86 12.19 -13.85 -0.10
N GLY A 87 10.88 -14.05 -0.02
CA GLY A 87 10.30 -15.13 0.80
C GLY A 87 9.98 -14.76 2.25
N ARG A 88 10.54 -13.67 2.79
CA ARG A 88 10.20 -13.17 4.13
C ARG A 88 8.93 -12.31 4.13
N SER A 89 8.28 -12.23 5.29
CA SER A 89 7.16 -11.31 5.49
C SER A 89 7.65 -9.92 5.86
N TYR A 90 6.96 -8.89 5.38
CA TYR A 90 7.26 -7.49 5.67
C TYR A 90 5.99 -6.70 5.95
N LEU A 91 6.08 -5.77 6.89
CA LEU A 91 5.07 -4.74 7.09
C LEU A 91 5.47 -3.50 6.30
N ILE A 92 4.72 -3.17 5.27
CA ILE A 92 4.94 -2.00 4.44
C ILE A 92 4.06 -0.86 4.95
N VAL A 93 4.67 0.27 5.28
CA VAL A 93 3.95 1.48 5.67
C VAL A 93 4.22 2.58 4.66
N CYS A 94 3.17 3.26 4.22
CA CYS A 94 3.26 4.23 3.14
C CYS A 94 2.41 5.47 3.42
N ASN A 95 2.87 6.64 2.98
CA ASN A 95 1.99 7.82 2.85
C ASN A 95 0.92 7.53 1.80
N HIS A 96 -0.23 8.19 1.91
CA HIS A 96 -1.34 7.93 0.98
C HIS A 96 -1.80 9.22 0.31
N GLN A 97 -1.63 9.35 -0.99
CA GLN A 97 -1.95 10.57 -1.76
C GLN A 97 -2.91 10.29 -2.90
N SER A 98 -2.81 9.11 -3.51
CA SER A 98 -3.53 8.76 -4.72
C SER A 98 -4.08 7.34 -4.64
N TRP A 99 -5.06 7.02 -5.47
CA TRP A 99 -5.39 5.60 -5.68
C TRP A 99 -4.26 4.88 -6.45
N ALA A 100 -3.49 5.63 -7.25
CA ALA A 100 -2.32 5.12 -7.96
C ALA A 100 -1.24 4.56 -7.02
N ASP A 101 -1.20 4.98 -5.75
CA ASP A 101 -0.24 4.49 -4.75
C ASP A 101 -0.23 2.95 -4.69
N ILE A 102 -1.40 2.31 -4.80
CA ILE A 102 -1.54 0.84 -4.76
C ILE A 102 -0.79 0.19 -5.92
N LEU A 103 -0.97 0.73 -7.14
CA LEU A 103 -0.35 0.18 -8.35
C LEU A 103 1.14 0.50 -8.42
N VAL A 104 1.52 1.70 -7.98
CA VAL A 104 2.94 2.11 -7.88
C VAL A 104 3.67 1.24 -6.86
N LEU A 105 3.10 1.01 -5.68
CA LEU A 105 3.68 0.10 -4.68
C LEU A 105 3.78 -1.32 -5.20
N ALA A 106 2.73 -1.82 -5.87
CA ALA A 106 2.72 -3.16 -6.44
C ALA A 106 3.83 -3.32 -7.48
N ASP A 107 3.96 -2.43 -8.47
CA ASP A 107 5.01 -2.51 -9.49
C ASP A 107 6.41 -2.30 -8.89
N ALA A 108 6.58 -1.34 -7.96
CA ALA A 108 7.87 -1.04 -7.35
C ALA A 108 8.41 -2.18 -6.46
N LEU A 109 7.52 -2.92 -5.80
CA LEU A 109 7.90 -4.04 -4.93
C LEU A 109 7.76 -5.41 -5.61
N HIS A 110 7.26 -5.44 -6.85
CA HIS A 110 7.11 -6.67 -7.63
C HIS A 110 8.46 -7.38 -7.78
N GLY A 111 8.49 -8.69 -7.50
CA GLY A 111 9.70 -9.52 -7.50
C GLY A 111 10.64 -9.30 -6.31
N ARG A 112 10.38 -8.32 -5.43
CA ARG A 112 11.16 -8.04 -4.22
C ARG A 112 10.47 -8.53 -2.96
N THR A 113 9.15 -8.36 -2.89
CA THR A 113 8.30 -8.86 -1.82
C THR A 113 7.28 -9.86 -2.37
N TRP A 114 6.57 -10.54 -1.46
CA TRP A 114 5.30 -11.19 -1.81
C TRP A 114 4.31 -10.17 -2.38
N PHE A 115 3.29 -10.67 -3.09
CA PHE A 115 2.19 -9.85 -3.58
C PHE A 115 1.59 -9.00 -2.43
N PRO A 116 1.55 -7.66 -2.57
CA PRO A 116 1.12 -6.78 -1.49
C PRO A 116 -0.36 -6.99 -1.13
N ARG A 117 -0.64 -7.23 0.14
CA ARG A 117 -2.00 -7.36 0.68
C ARG A 117 -2.36 -6.10 1.46
N PHE A 118 -3.40 -5.42 1.02
CA PHE A 118 -3.84 -4.15 1.58
C PHE A 118 -4.99 -4.35 2.57
N PHE A 119 -5.04 -3.56 3.64
CA PHE A 119 -6.21 -3.45 4.49
C PHE A 119 -7.33 -2.69 3.77
N LEU A 120 -8.28 -3.44 3.20
CA LEU A 120 -9.36 -2.92 2.39
C LEU A 120 -10.54 -2.48 3.24
N LYS A 121 -11.29 -1.51 2.73
CA LYS A 121 -12.61 -1.19 3.27
C LYS A 121 -13.59 -2.30 2.88
N ARG A 122 -14.46 -2.72 3.81
CA ARG A 122 -15.47 -3.75 3.54
C ARG A 122 -16.35 -3.45 2.33
N GLU A 123 -16.66 -2.19 2.03
CA GLU A 123 -17.48 -1.80 0.88
C GLU A 123 -16.86 -2.22 -0.47
N LEU A 124 -15.53 -2.41 -0.52
CA LEU A 124 -14.83 -2.82 -1.74
C LEU A 124 -15.14 -4.25 -2.17
N ILE A 125 -15.73 -5.08 -1.30
CA ILE A 125 -16.13 -6.45 -1.67
C ILE A 125 -17.19 -6.45 -2.78
N TRP A 126 -17.95 -5.36 -2.92
CA TRP A 126 -19.02 -5.22 -3.90
C TRP A 126 -18.56 -4.66 -5.25
N VAL A 127 -17.29 -4.27 -5.37
CA VAL A 127 -16.75 -3.80 -6.66
C VAL A 127 -16.59 -5.02 -7.58
N PRO A 128 -17.22 -5.05 -8.77
CA PRO A 128 -17.11 -6.19 -9.68
C PRO A 128 -15.66 -6.53 -10.01
N ILE A 129 -15.37 -7.83 -10.11
CA ILE A 129 -14.02 -8.42 -10.31
C ILE A 129 -13.07 -8.15 -9.14
N VAL A 130 -12.83 -6.88 -8.79
CA VAL A 130 -11.89 -6.46 -7.74
C VAL A 130 -12.27 -7.04 -6.38
N GLY A 131 -13.53 -6.91 -5.96
CA GLY A 131 -13.98 -7.40 -4.66
C GLY A 131 -13.82 -8.91 -4.51
N VAL A 132 -14.21 -9.67 -5.54
CA VAL A 132 -14.08 -11.13 -5.61
C VAL A 132 -12.61 -11.55 -5.63
N ALA A 133 -11.77 -10.88 -6.42
CA ALA A 133 -10.34 -11.13 -6.48
C ALA A 133 -9.68 -10.86 -5.12
N CYS A 134 -9.98 -9.73 -4.48
CA CYS A 134 -9.47 -9.38 -3.16
C CYS A 134 -9.88 -10.41 -2.09
N TRP A 135 -11.13 -10.88 -2.11
CA TRP A 135 -11.58 -11.97 -1.24
C TRP A 135 -10.79 -13.26 -1.50
N ALA A 136 -10.62 -13.63 -2.77
CA ALA A 136 -9.93 -14.86 -3.14
C ALA A 136 -8.42 -14.82 -2.87
N LEU A 137 -7.81 -13.64 -2.91
CA LEU A 137 -6.42 -13.37 -2.51
C LEU A 137 -6.26 -13.21 -0.98
N ASP A 138 -7.35 -13.45 -0.24
CA ASP A 138 -7.39 -13.41 1.22
C ASP A 138 -7.02 -12.03 1.79
N MET A 139 -7.34 -10.95 1.07
CA MET A 139 -7.12 -9.58 1.57
C MET A 139 -8.03 -9.29 2.79
N PRO A 140 -7.53 -8.59 3.81
CA PRO A 140 -8.33 -8.24 4.98
C PRO A 140 -9.33 -7.12 4.65
N PHE A 141 -10.62 -7.42 4.83
CA PHE A 141 -11.69 -6.42 4.75
C PHE A 141 -12.02 -5.89 6.15
N MET A 142 -11.63 -4.65 6.40
CA MET A 142 -11.87 -3.96 7.67
C MET A 142 -13.25 -3.30 7.66
N ARG A 143 -14.02 -3.48 8.73
CA ARG A 143 -15.15 -2.61 9.02
C ARG A 143 -14.55 -1.35 9.66
N ARG A 144 -15.02 -0.17 9.26
CA ARG A 144 -14.54 1.10 9.82
C ARG A 144 -15.68 1.73 10.56
N HIS A 145 -15.84 1.35 11.83
CA HIS A 145 -16.87 1.95 12.67
C HIS A 145 -16.44 3.37 13.09
N SER A 146 -17.37 4.34 12.99
CA SER A 146 -17.12 5.68 13.52
C SER A 146 -17.05 5.63 15.05
N ARG A 147 -16.37 6.58 15.68
CA ARG A 147 -16.30 6.67 17.15
C ARG A 147 -17.70 6.72 17.77
N GLU A 148 -18.63 7.43 17.12
CA GLU A 148 -20.02 7.52 17.53
C GLU A 148 -20.76 6.18 17.41
N ALA A 149 -20.53 5.41 16.34
CA ALA A 149 -21.12 4.10 16.17
C ALA A 149 -20.60 3.10 17.22
N VAL A 150 -19.29 3.13 17.51
CA VAL A 150 -18.69 2.30 18.56
C VAL A 150 -19.18 2.69 19.95
N ALA A 151 -19.34 4.00 20.23
CA ALA A 151 -19.89 4.47 21.49
C ALA A 151 -21.33 4.01 21.70
N LYS A 152 -22.14 3.97 20.64
CA LYS A 152 -23.52 3.47 20.68
C LYS A 152 -23.62 1.95 20.76
N ASN A 153 -22.63 1.22 20.24
CA ASN A 153 -22.59 -0.24 20.30
C ASN A 153 -21.14 -0.74 20.47
N PRO A 154 -20.68 -0.94 21.72
CA PRO A 154 -19.34 -1.42 22.02
C PRO A 154 -18.98 -2.75 21.35
N LYS A 155 -19.97 -3.61 21.06
CA LYS A 155 -19.78 -4.90 20.38
C LYS A 155 -19.19 -4.76 18.97
N LEU A 156 -19.38 -3.61 18.31
CA LEU A 156 -18.75 -3.32 17.02
C LEU A 156 -17.22 -3.29 17.08
N ARG A 157 -16.67 -2.97 18.25
CA ARG A 157 -15.23 -2.99 18.50
C ARG A 157 -14.68 -4.42 18.56
N GLU A 158 -15.41 -5.31 19.24
CA GLU A 158 -15.06 -6.72 19.35
C GLU A 158 -15.08 -7.41 17.98
N ASP A 159 -16.00 -7.03 17.09
CA ASP A 159 -16.08 -7.54 15.73
C ASP A 159 -14.83 -7.19 14.88
N ASP A 160 -14.31 -5.96 14.98
CA ASP A 160 -13.09 -5.53 14.27
C ASP A 160 -11.85 -6.25 14.82
N LEU A 161 -11.78 -6.44 16.14
CA LEU A 161 -10.71 -7.19 16.78
C LEU A 161 -10.74 -8.67 16.36
N ARG A 162 -11.92 -9.29 16.29
CA ARG A 162 -12.07 -10.69 15.84
C ARG A 162 -11.64 -10.86 14.39
N ALA A 163 -12.07 -9.98 13.48
CA ALA A 163 -11.66 -10.04 12.07
C ALA A 163 -10.14 -9.89 11.91
N THR A 164 -9.52 -9.02 12.73
CA THR A 164 -8.06 -8.86 12.75
C THR A 164 -7.36 -10.10 13.30
N ARG A 165 -7.90 -10.74 14.37
CA ARG A 165 -7.36 -11.99 14.92
C ARG A 165 -7.45 -13.15 13.92
N GLU A 166 -8.61 -13.36 13.30
CA GLU A 166 -8.81 -14.39 12.27
C GLU A 166 -7.85 -14.22 11.09
N PHE A 167 -7.63 -12.96 10.66
CA PHE A 167 -6.64 -12.64 9.65
C PHE A 167 -5.22 -13.05 10.12
N CYS A 168 -4.82 -12.63 11.31
CA CYS A 168 -3.49 -12.91 11.81
C CYS A 168 -3.23 -14.39 12.10
N GLU A 169 -4.22 -15.14 12.56
CA GLU A 169 -4.14 -16.60 12.73
C GLU A 169 -3.93 -17.30 11.39
N LYS A 170 -4.71 -16.92 10.37
CA LYS A 170 -4.57 -17.46 9.01
C LYS A 170 -3.18 -17.22 8.44
N TYR A 171 -2.65 -16.02 8.62
CA TYR A 171 -1.33 -15.65 8.08
C TYR A 171 -0.16 -16.05 8.97
N ARG A 172 -0.41 -16.62 10.16
CA ARG A 172 0.65 -17.10 11.05
C ARG A 172 1.61 -18.09 10.41
N SER A 173 1.15 -18.79 9.37
CA SER A 173 1.90 -19.82 8.66
C SER A 173 2.14 -19.51 7.18
N GLU A 174 1.72 -18.34 6.69
CA GLU A 174 1.84 -17.96 5.28
C GLU A 174 2.52 -16.60 5.14
N PRO A 175 3.59 -16.50 4.33
CA PRO A 175 4.32 -15.25 4.23
C PRO A 175 3.53 -14.17 3.47
N ILE A 176 3.76 -12.91 3.84
CA ILE A 176 2.94 -11.77 3.41
C ILE A 176 3.73 -10.46 3.37
N ALA A 177 3.42 -9.65 2.36
CA ALA A 177 3.74 -8.23 2.34
C ALA A 177 2.49 -7.44 2.73
N ALA A 178 2.36 -7.07 4.00
CA ALA A 178 1.16 -6.40 4.52
C ALA A 178 1.31 -4.88 4.35
N VAL A 179 0.43 -4.24 3.59
CA VAL A 179 0.51 -2.79 3.33
C VAL A 179 -0.48 -2.01 4.20
N ASN A 180 0.04 -1.04 4.94
CA ASN A 180 -0.75 -0.14 5.78
C ASN A 180 -0.54 1.33 5.40
N PHE A 181 -1.61 1.95 4.90
CA PHE A 181 -1.72 3.40 4.76
C PHE A 181 -2.17 4.01 6.08
N VAL A 182 -1.22 4.34 6.96
CA VAL A 182 -1.49 4.68 8.38
C VAL A 182 -2.34 5.94 8.53
N GLU A 183 -2.35 6.86 7.56
CA GLU A 183 -3.25 8.03 7.53
C GLU A 183 -4.74 7.63 7.44
N GLY A 184 -5.00 6.43 6.89
CA GLY A 184 -6.32 5.86 6.69
C GLY A 184 -7.16 6.54 5.61
N THR A 185 -6.65 7.59 4.97
CA THR A 185 -7.28 8.32 3.87
C THR A 185 -6.23 9.02 3.02
N ARG A 186 -6.54 9.29 1.75
CA ARG A 186 -5.69 10.06 0.86
C ARG A 186 -5.51 11.50 1.38
N PHE A 187 -4.27 11.94 1.40
CA PHE A 187 -3.84 13.29 1.72
C PHE A 187 -4.53 14.31 0.82
N THR A 188 -5.03 15.37 1.43
CA THR A 188 -5.37 16.62 0.75
C THR A 188 -5.04 17.77 1.69
N GLU A 189 -4.68 18.92 1.14
CA GLU A 189 -4.35 20.09 1.95
C GLU A 189 -5.51 20.49 2.88
N GLY A 190 -6.74 20.43 2.38
CA GLY A 190 -7.94 20.67 3.19
C GLY A 190 -8.10 19.68 4.35
N LYS A 191 -7.72 18.40 4.21
CA LYS A 191 -7.75 17.43 5.32
C LYS A 191 -6.61 17.69 6.32
N ARG A 192 -5.43 18.07 5.84
CA ARG A 192 -4.27 18.42 6.67
C ARG A 192 -4.62 19.59 7.58
N ALA A 193 -5.13 20.68 7.00
CA ALA A 193 -5.59 21.86 7.74
C ALA A 193 -6.71 21.53 8.75
N ARG A 194 -7.77 20.83 8.31
CA ARG A 194 -8.89 20.47 9.21
C ARG A 194 -8.51 19.54 10.36
N SER A 195 -7.53 18.67 10.15
CA SER A 195 -7.08 17.73 11.19
C SER A 195 -6.01 18.31 12.12
N GLY A 196 -5.53 19.54 11.85
CA GLY A 196 -4.42 20.15 12.60
C GLY A 196 -3.16 19.29 12.53
N SER A 197 -2.88 18.69 11.37
CA SER A 197 -1.71 17.83 11.25
C SER A 197 -0.43 18.64 11.48
N PRO A 198 0.51 18.15 12.33
CA PRO A 198 1.77 18.85 12.59
C PRO A 198 2.75 18.71 11.41
N TYR A 199 2.44 17.85 10.45
CA TYR A 199 3.28 17.56 9.29
C TYR A 199 2.94 18.48 8.11
N ARG A 200 3.93 18.76 7.26
CA ARG A 200 3.75 19.61 6.08
C ARG A 200 3.11 18.84 4.92
N HIS A 201 3.46 17.57 4.76
CA HIS A 201 3.13 16.76 3.58
C HIS A 201 2.25 15.55 3.89
N LEU A 202 1.94 15.31 5.16
CA LEU A 202 1.23 14.12 5.64
C LEU A 202 0.03 14.49 6.50
N LEU A 203 -0.93 13.58 6.63
CA LEU A 203 -1.94 13.63 7.68
C LEU A 203 -1.41 12.98 8.96
N LYS A 204 -2.08 13.24 10.09
CA LYS A 204 -1.77 12.59 11.36
C LYS A 204 -1.99 11.07 11.24
N PRO A 205 -1.02 10.22 11.63
CA PRO A 205 -1.15 8.78 11.54
C PRO A 205 -2.22 8.26 12.51
N LYS A 206 -2.92 7.19 12.12
CA LYS A 206 -3.87 6.44 12.95
C LYS A 206 -3.23 5.14 13.44
N SER A 207 -2.43 5.24 14.51
CA SER A 207 -1.54 4.18 14.98
C SER A 207 -2.22 2.92 15.52
N ALA A 208 -3.50 2.99 15.91
CA ALA A 208 -4.21 1.84 16.51
C ALA A 208 -4.22 0.60 15.60
N GLY A 209 -4.61 0.77 14.33
CA GLY A 209 -4.67 -0.34 13.36
C GLY A 209 -3.29 -0.98 13.14
N LEU A 210 -2.25 -0.16 13.09
CA LEU A 210 -0.86 -0.63 12.96
C LEU A 210 -0.42 -1.44 14.19
N SER A 211 -0.78 -0.99 15.40
CA SER A 211 -0.48 -1.71 16.64
C SER A 211 -1.17 -3.06 16.68
N PHE A 212 -2.43 -3.16 16.26
CA PHE A 212 -3.12 -4.46 16.18
C PHE A 212 -2.45 -5.42 15.21
N THR A 213 -2.02 -4.94 14.04
CA THR A 213 -1.26 -5.78 13.09
C THR A 213 0.05 -6.28 13.72
N LEU A 214 0.80 -5.40 14.40
CA LEU A 214 2.06 -5.79 15.02
C LEU A 214 1.88 -6.76 16.20
N ASN A 215 0.87 -6.55 17.05
CA ASN A 215 0.58 -7.47 18.14
C ASN A 215 0.26 -8.88 17.63
N ALA A 216 -0.52 -8.96 16.55
CA ALA A 216 -1.06 -10.23 16.10
C ALA A 216 -0.11 -11.03 15.18
N MET A 217 0.80 -10.36 14.45
CA MET A 217 1.74 -11.06 13.55
C MET A 217 3.14 -10.45 13.46
N GLY A 218 3.49 -9.52 14.35
CA GLY A 218 4.73 -8.75 14.26
C GLY A 218 6.02 -9.58 14.33
N GLU A 219 6.01 -10.72 15.02
CA GLU A 219 7.14 -11.66 15.08
C GLU A 219 7.47 -12.34 13.75
N GLN A 220 6.53 -12.37 12.81
CA GLN A 220 6.75 -12.98 11.50
C GLN A 220 7.38 -11.99 10.51
N PHE A 221 7.27 -10.69 10.79
CA PHE A 221 7.86 -9.68 9.93
C PHE A 221 9.37 -9.63 10.14
N ALA A 222 10.12 -9.83 9.06
CA ALA A 222 11.56 -9.61 9.05
C ALA A 222 11.92 -8.13 9.23
N GLY A 223 10.99 -7.23 8.94
CA GLY A 223 11.15 -5.80 9.18
C GLY A 223 9.95 -4.97 8.72
N LEU A 224 10.08 -3.67 8.96
CA LEU A 224 9.21 -2.62 8.45
C LEU A 224 9.82 -2.05 7.17
N VAL A 225 9.05 -1.95 6.09
CA VAL A 225 9.45 -1.24 4.88
C VAL A 225 8.74 0.11 4.86
N ASP A 226 9.48 1.17 5.20
CA ASP A 226 8.96 2.53 5.28
C ASP A 226 9.03 3.25 3.92
N VAL A 227 7.91 3.29 3.21
CA VAL A 227 7.83 3.78 1.83
C VAL A 227 7.29 5.21 1.77
N SER A 228 8.02 6.09 1.10
CA SER A 228 7.60 7.43 0.72
C SER A 228 7.40 7.50 -0.77
N ILE A 229 6.22 7.97 -1.20
CA ILE A 229 5.91 8.24 -2.61
C ILE A 229 5.76 9.74 -2.78
N ALA A 230 6.46 10.29 -3.76
CA ALA A 230 6.33 11.68 -4.21
C ALA A 230 6.00 11.73 -5.69
N TYR A 231 4.81 12.26 -6.00
CA TYR A 231 4.39 12.54 -7.37
C TYR A 231 4.86 13.92 -7.82
N LYS A 232 5.08 14.05 -9.12
CA LYS A 232 5.25 15.36 -9.76
C LYS A 232 3.98 16.18 -9.57
N PRO A 233 4.06 17.48 -9.22
CA PRO A 233 2.89 18.35 -9.20
C PRO A 233 2.15 18.30 -10.55
N PRO A 234 0.83 18.06 -10.56
CA PRO A 234 0.05 18.10 -11.79
C PRO A 234 0.21 19.46 -12.50
N ALA A 235 0.18 19.46 -13.83
CA ALA A 235 0.43 20.67 -14.63
C ALA A 235 -0.55 21.82 -14.34
N LYS A 236 -1.77 21.50 -13.89
CA LYS A 236 -2.76 22.48 -13.45
C LYS A 236 -2.82 22.51 -11.92
N ALA A 237 -2.85 23.71 -11.34
CA ALA A 237 -3.09 23.89 -9.91
C ALA A 237 -4.41 23.20 -9.51
N GLY A 238 -4.39 22.37 -8.46
CA GLY A 238 -5.53 21.55 -8.05
C GLY A 238 -5.86 20.36 -8.97
N GLY A 239 -5.00 20.06 -9.95
CA GLY A 239 -5.18 18.91 -10.84
C GLY A 239 -5.15 17.57 -10.11
N SER A 240 -5.79 16.55 -10.71
CA SER A 240 -5.82 15.19 -10.14
C SER A 240 -4.51 14.46 -10.42
N VAL A 241 -3.83 14.03 -9.35
CA VAL A 241 -2.64 13.16 -9.44
C VAL A 241 -2.96 11.87 -10.21
N VAL A 242 -4.11 11.23 -9.91
CA VAL A 242 -4.55 10.00 -10.59
C VAL A 242 -4.68 10.23 -12.10
N TRP A 243 -5.36 11.30 -12.52
CA TRP A 243 -5.55 11.56 -13.95
C TRP A 243 -4.23 11.91 -14.63
N SER A 244 -3.39 12.72 -13.99
CA SER A 244 -2.06 13.02 -14.53
C SER A 244 -1.19 11.76 -14.67
N TRP A 245 -1.32 10.80 -13.76
CA TRP A 245 -0.64 9.51 -13.85
C TRP A 245 -1.17 8.66 -15.01
N LEU A 246 -2.50 8.54 -15.16
CA LEU A 246 -3.11 7.84 -16.29
C LEU A 246 -2.70 8.44 -17.64
N CYS A 247 -2.56 9.77 -17.70
CA CYS A 247 -2.12 10.50 -18.88
C CYS A 247 -0.60 10.44 -19.13
N GLY A 248 0.19 9.71 -18.33
CA GLY A 248 1.64 9.61 -18.49
C GLY A 248 2.41 10.88 -18.15
N GLN A 249 1.86 11.76 -17.30
CA GLN A 249 2.52 13.00 -16.85
C GLN A 249 3.34 12.81 -15.56
N GLN A 250 3.21 11.65 -14.90
CA GLN A 250 3.95 11.28 -13.69
C GLN A 250 5.21 10.48 -14.02
N GLN A 251 5.97 10.98 -15.01
CA GLN A 251 7.15 10.32 -15.57
C GLN A 251 8.29 10.21 -14.56
N THR A 252 8.38 11.17 -13.65
CA THR A 252 9.52 11.37 -12.74
C THR A 252 9.12 11.12 -11.28
N LEU A 253 8.08 10.32 -11.00
CA LEU A 253 7.72 10.03 -9.61
C LEU A 253 8.90 9.37 -8.89
N VAL A 254 9.05 9.70 -7.61
CA VAL A 254 10.11 9.15 -6.76
C VAL A 254 9.47 8.31 -5.67
N LEU A 255 9.91 7.07 -5.56
CA LEU A 255 9.56 6.16 -4.48
C LEU A 255 10.84 5.82 -3.72
N GLN A 256 10.85 6.10 -2.43
CA GLN A 256 11.96 5.72 -1.56
C GLN A 256 11.44 4.82 -0.45
N ALA A 257 12.00 3.63 -0.33
CA ALA A 257 11.72 2.66 0.71
C ALA A 257 12.94 2.51 1.62
N GLU A 258 12.70 2.38 2.91
CA GLU A 258 13.75 2.07 3.88
C GLU A 258 13.37 0.84 4.70
N VAL A 259 14.25 -0.17 4.74
CA VAL A 259 14.03 -1.37 5.54
C VAL A 259 14.54 -1.12 6.96
N ARG A 260 13.62 -1.14 7.92
CA ARG A 260 13.89 -0.85 9.33
C ARG A 260 13.55 -2.04 10.23
N PRO A 261 14.30 -2.29 11.31
CA PRO A 261 13.87 -3.25 12.32
C PRO A 261 12.60 -2.76 13.01
N ILE A 262 11.70 -3.68 13.34
CA ILE A 262 10.54 -3.36 14.19
C ILE A 262 11.01 -3.45 15.64
N PRO A 263 10.87 -2.39 16.46
CA PRO A 263 11.28 -2.44 17.86
C PRO A 263 10.52 -3.53 18.62
N GLN A 264 11.23 -4.39 19.35
CA GLN A 264 10.64 -5.50 20.08
C GLN A 264 9.57 -5.04 21.09
N ALA A 265 9.78 -3.87 21.70
CA ALA A 265 8.82 -3.25 22.61
C ALA A 265 7.47 -2.94 21.95
N MET A 266 7.40 -2.81 20.63
CA MET A 266 6.17 -2.50 19.88
C MET A 266 5.41 -3.76 19.43
N LEU A 267 6.02 -4.95 19.54
CA LEU A 267 5.44 -6.21 19.08
C LEU A 267 4.41 -6.79 20.04
N ARG A 268 4.53 -6.50 21.34
CA ARG A 268 3.68 -7.11 22.37
C ARG A 268 3.27 -6.05 23.39
N GLY A 269 2.05 -5.54 23.26
CA GLY A 269 1.46 -4.61 24.22
C GLY A 269 0.00 -4.29 23.91
N ASP A 270 -0.70 -3.75 24.90
CA ASP A 270 -2.12 -3.46 24.82
C ASP A 270 -2.36 -1.98 24.51
N TYR A 271 -2.54 -1.65 23.23
CA TYR A 271 -2.80 -0.27 22.80
C TYR A 271 -4.09 0.33 23.39
N GLU A 272 -5.06 -0.52 23.74
CA GLU A 272 -6.36 -0.06 24.20
C GLU A 272 -6.35 0.22 25.71
N ASN A 273 -5.80 -0.71 26.50
CA ASN A 273 -5.90 -0.67 27.96
C ASN A 273 -4.62 -0.22 28.67
N ASP A 274 -3.45 -0.26 28.00
CA ASP A 274 -2.19 0.23 28.56
C ASP A 274 -1.87 1.64 28.02
N ALA A 275 -2.02 2.65 28.90
CA ALA A 275 -1.78 4.04 28.56
C ALA A 275 -0.31 4.34 28.24
N ARG A 276 0.63 3.65 28.90
CA ARG A 276 2.07 3.83 28.68
C ARG A 276 2.47 3.23 27.34
N PHE A 277 2.09 1.97 27.09
CA PHE A 277 2.34 1.34 25.79
C PHE A 277 1.72 2.15 24.64
N ARG A 278 0.49 2.63 24.80
CA ARG A 278 -0.15 3.49 23.81
C ARG A 278 0.64 4.76 23.52
N ALA A 279 1.17 5.44 24.55
CA ALA A 279 1.99 6.63 24.38
C ALA A 279 3.31 6.31 23.66
N ASP A 280 4.02 5.27 24.11
CA ASP A 280 5.27 4.82 23.51
C ASP A 280 5.09 4.44 22.03
N PHE A 281 4.00 3.72 21.71
CA PHE A 281 3.66 3.35 20.33
C PHE A 281 3.31 4.57 19.47
N GLN A 282 2.56 5.53 20.02
CA GLN A 282 2.26 6.78 19.31
C GLN A 282 3.51 7.60 19.04
N ASN A 283 4.45 7.65 19.98
CA ASN A 283 5.73 8.35 19.82
C ASN A 283 6.56 7.68 18.71
N TRP A 284 6.72 6.36 18.76
CA TRP A 284 7.44 5.61 17.71
C TRP A 284 6.86 5.86 16.31
N VAL A 285 5.53 5.80 16.16
CA VAL A 285 4.89 6.10 14.87
C VAL A 285 5.05 7.57 14.48
N SER A 286 5.03 8.49 15.45
CA SER A 286 5.19 9.92 15.18
C SER A 286 6.60 10.27 14.72
N GLU A 287 7.63 9.62 15.27
CA GLU A 287 9.03 9.73 14.82
C GLU A 287 9.21 9.20 13.40
N LEU A 288 8.64 8.02 13.11
CA LEU A 288 8.60 7.47 11.75
C LEU A 288 7.96 8.46 10.78
N TRP A 289 6.83 9.07 11.17
CA TRP A 289 6.13 10.06 10.36
C TRP A 289 6.92 11.36 10.19
N ALA A 290 7.62 11.82 11.22
CA ALA A 290 8.44 13.03 11.16
C ALA A 290 9.61 12.85 10.18
N HIS A 291 10.32 11.71 10.25
CA HIS A 291 11.36 11.37 9.28
C HIS A 291 10.79 11.29 7.86
N LYS A 292 9.61 10.67 7.70
CA LYS A 292 8.91 10.59 6.42
C LYS A 292 8.56 11.96 5.85
N ASP A 293 8.06 12.87 6.68
CA ASP A 293 7.67 14.22 6.27
C ASP A 293 8.87 15.04 5.81
N ALA A 294 9.96 15.04 6.58
CA ALA A 294 11.20 15.73 6.22
C ALA A 294 11.77 15.21 4.89
N ARG A 295 11.76 13.89 4.71
CA ARG A 295 12.21 13.23 3.47
C ARG A 295 11.38 13.64 2.26
N LEU A 296 10.08 13.85 2.44
CA LEU A 296 9.17 14.25 1.35
C LEU A 296 9.47 15.65 0.78
N ASP A 297 10.15 16.54 1.51
CA ASP A 297 10.60 17.82 0.94
C ASP A 297 11.55 17.58 -0.24
N GLU A 298 12.60 16.76 -0.03
CA GLU A 298 13.58 16.43 -1.07
C GLU A 298 12.93 15.63 -2.22
N LEU A 299 12.16 14.58 -1.88
CA LEU A 299 11.55 13.71 -2.89
C LEU A 299 10.59 14.47 -3.81
N LYS A 300 9.86 15.47 -3.29
CA LYS A 300 8.97 16.32 -4.09
C LYS A 300 9.74 17.24 -5.04
N ILE A 301 10.88 17.79 -4.62
CA ILE A 301 11.75 18.59 -5.50
C ILE A 301 12.26 17.70 -6.64
N ARG A 302 12.81 16.52 -6.29
CA ARG A 302 13.29 15.55 -7.28
C ARG A 302 12.20 15.10 -8.24
N ALA A 303 10.99 14.83 -7.74
CA ALA A 303 9.87 14.44 -8.58
C ALA A 303 9.40 15.56 -9.52
N LYS A 304 9.43 16.82 -9.06
CA LYS A 304 9.08 18.00 -9.85
C LYS A 304 10.07 18.22 -10.99
N ASP A 305 11.35 18.20 -10.67
CA ASP A 305 12.43 18.63 -11.55
C ASP A 305 13.07 17.47 -12.33
N GLY A 306 12.72 16.22 -12.00
CA GLY A 306 13.27 15.02 -12.65
C GLY A 306 14.73 14.73 -12.27
N LEU A 307 15.18 15.22 -11.12
CA LEU A 307 16.57 15.11 -10.65
C LEU A 307 16.86 13.73 -10.09
N ALA A 308 18.00 13.14 -10.44
CA ALA A 308 18.51 11.91 -9.82
C ALA A 308 18.85 12.13 -8.32
N ARG A 309 19.01 11.04 -7.56
CA ARG A 309 19.52 11.12 -6.18
C ARG A 309 20.86 11.87 -6.17
N PRO A 310 21.06 12.85 -5.28
CA PRO A 310 22.39 13.39 -5.05
C PRO A 310 23.32 12.24 -4.63
N VAL A 311 24.46 12.10 -5.30
CA VAL A 311 25.52 11.19 -4.83
C VAL A 311 26.06 11.79 -3.54
N ALA A 312 25.88 11.10 -2.41
CA ALA A 312 26.55 11.52 -1.18
C ALA A 312 28.06 11.59 -1.45
N PRO A 313 28.76 12.66 -1.06
CA PRO A 313 30.21 12.72 -1.23
C PRO A 313 30.80 11.47 -0.58
N SER A 314 31.58 10.69 -1.34
CA SER A 314 32.25 9.52 -0.80
C SER A 314 32.99 9.97 0.45
N ALA A 315 32.64 9.43 1.61
CA ALA A 315 33.47 9.53 2.78
C ALA A 315 34.79 8.86 2.41
N SER A 316 35.76 9.69 2.01
CA SER A 316 37.14 9.30 1.81
C SER A 316 37.68 9.02 3.21
N HIS A 317 37.70 7.74 3.55
CA HIS A 317 38.54 7.21 4.63
C HIS A 317 39.78 6.60 3.99
#